data_AF-A0A540WWZ9-F1
#
_entry.id   AF-A0A540WWZ9-F1
#
_cell.length_a   1.000
_cell.length_b   1.000
_cell.length_c   1.000
_cell.angle_alpha   90.00
_cell.angle_beta   90.00
_cell.angle_gamma   90.00
#
_symmetry.space_group_name_H-M   'P 1'
#
loop_
_entity.id
_entity.type
_entity.pdbx_description
1 polymer ?
#
loop_
_entity_poly.entity_id
_entity_poly.type
_entity_poly.pdbx_seq_one_letter_code
_entity_poly.pdbx_strand_id
1 'polypeptide(L)'
;MFDTCGGCERRGGPGEIFDWCANCELSLCPRCMKRGCCDALPAESGRDAPLMLPDPPEEEEAPLPEHFGGRCCSSARAVACSCAFHWVCERHGDQHIGTHD
;
A
#
# COMPACT_ATOMS: atom_id res chain seq x y z
N MET A 1 -3.50 5.82 -8.72
CA MET A 1 -2.11 5.34 -8.82
C MET A 1 -1.40 6.25 -9.81
N PHE A 2 -0.15 6.61 -9.58
CA PHE A 2 0.56 7.63 -10.37
C PHE A 2 0.96 7.06 -11.73
N ASP A 3 -0.01 7.06 -12.65
CA ASP A 3 0.18 6.42 -13.95
C ASP A 3 1.10 7.22 -14.87
N THR A 4 1.37 8.51 -14.61
CA THR A 4 2.09 9.38 -15.55
C THR A 4 3.23 10.15 -14.88
N CYS A 5 4.41 10.13 -15.52
CA CYS A 5 5.59 10.87 -15.07
C CYS A 5 5.40 12.38 -15.27
N GLY A 6 5.52 13.19 -14.23
CA GLY A 6 5.45 14.65 -14.35
C GLY A 6 6.60 15.29 -15.14
N GLY A 7 7.73 14.57 -15.31
CA GLY A 7 8.92 15.09 -15.99
C GLY A 7 9.08 14.71 -17.47
N CYS A 8 8.36 13.70 -17.95
CA CYS A 8 8.41 13.28 -19.36
C CYS A 8 7.08 12.78 -19.92
N GLU A 9 6.00 12.89 -19.13
CA GLU A 9 4.63 12.57 -19.51
C GLU A 9 4.39 11.11 -19.93
N ARG A 10 5.41 10.25 -19.79
CA ARG A 10 5.24 8.83 -20.09
C ARG A 10 4.36 8.17 -19.06
N ARG A 11 3.59 7.18 -19.52
CA ARG A 11 2.86 6.29 -18.63
C ARG A 11 3.79 5.27 -17.96
N GLY A 12 3.50 4.91 -16.71
CA GLY A 12 4.15 3.82 -15.98
C GLY A 12 3.67 2.45 -16.42
N GLY A 13 4.54 1.45 -16.32
CA GLY A 13 4.17 0.05 -16.49
C GLY A 13 3.56 -0.55 -15.21
N PRO A 14 2.89 -1.72 -15.29
CA PRO A 14 2.45 -2.47 -14.11
C PRO A 14 3.63 -2.76 -13.17
N GLY A 15 3.46 -2.49 -11.87
CA GLY A 15 4.50 -2.74 -10.87
C GLY A 15 5.72 -1.80 -10.92
N GLU A 16 5.73 -0.84 -11.84
CA GLU A 16 6.82 0.13 -11.94
C GLU A 16 6.77 1.13 -10.79
N ILE A 17 7.92 1.34 -10.14
CA ILE A 17 8.04 2.26 -9.02
C ILE A 17 8.36 3.66 -9.53
N PHE A 18 7.54 4.62 -9.10
CA PHE A 18 7.76 6.04 -9.30
C PHE A 18 8.16 6.66 -7.96
N ASP A 19 9.12 7.57 -8.00
CA ASP A 19 9.54 8.33 -6.83
C ASP A 19 8.88 9.71 -6.82
N TRP A 20 8.80 10.36 -5.68
CA TRP A 20 8.13 11.65 -5.50
C TRP A 20 9.13 12.77 -5.25
N CYS A 21 9.03 13.83 -6.06
CA CYS A 21 9.76 15.07 -5.78
C CYS A 21 8.91 15.99 -4.89
N ALA A 22 9.30 16.15 -3.63
CA ALA A 22 8.57 17.02 -2.69
C ALA A 22 8.62 18.52 -3.03
N ASN A 23 9.63 18.97 -3.79
CA ASN A 23 9.76 20.38 -4.16
C ASN A 23 8.88 20.75 -5.37
N CYS A 24 8.87 19.88 -6.38
CA CYS A 24 8.11 20.11 -7.61
C CYS A 24 6.72 19.45 -7.57
N GLU A 25 6.41 18.66 -6.52
CA GLU A 25 5.17 17.92 -6.32
C GLU A 25 4.80 16.99 -7.50
N LEU A 26 5.81 16.33 -8.07
CA LEU A 26 5.66 15.45 -9.22
C LEU A 26 6.12 14.03 -8.90
N SER A 27 5.35 13.05 -9.39
CA SER A 27 5.81 11.67 -9.51
C SER A 27 6.74 11.53 -10.71
N LEU A 28 7.94 11.01 -10.48
CA LEU A 28 8.99 10.88 -11.47
C LEU A 28 9.31 9.42 -11.73
N CYS A 29 9.36 9.07 -13.01
CA CYS A 29 9.83 7.77 -13.42
C CYS A 29 11.34 7.60 -13.14
N PRO A 30 11.87 6.37 -13.10
CA PRO A 30 13.28 6.12 -12.75
C PRO A 30 14.31 6.91 -13.56
N ARG A 31 14.05 7.10 -14.87
CA ARG A 31 14.91 7.88 -15.76
C ARG A 31 14.93 9.37 -15.40
N CYS A 32 13.76 9.94 -15.15
CA CYS A 32 13.64 11.34 -14.74
C CYS A 32 14.22 11.56 -13.34
N MET A 33 14.05 10.58 -12.45
CA MET A 33 14.63 10.61 -11.11
C MET A 33 16.17 10.57 -11.18
N LYS A 34 16.76 9.65 -11.95
CA LYS A 34 18.22 9.56 -12.12
C LYS A 34 18.84 10.84 -12.72
N ARG A 35 18.09 11.55 -13.57
CA ARG A 35 18.50 12.86 -14.11
C ARG A 35 18.51 13.96 -13.04
N GLY A 36 17.76 13.79 -11.96
CA GLY A 36 17.50 14.82 -10.97
C GLY A 36 16.32 15.72 -11.35
N CYS A 37 15.80 16.40 -10.34
CA CYS A 37 14.71 17.36 -10.44
C CYS A 37 14.96 18.52 -9.48
N CYS A 38 14.57 19.73 -9.88
CA CYS A 38 14.75 20.95 -9.08
C CYS A 38 16.23 21.13 -8.60
N ASP A 39 17.20 20.87 -9.50
CA ASP A 39 18.66 20.88 -9.24
C ASP A 39 19.16 19.93 -8.14
N ALA A 40 18.28 19.04 -7.65
CA ALA A 40 18.60 17.99 -6.70
C ALA A 40 18.75 16.64 -7.41
N LEU A 41 19.73 15.86 -6.96
CA LEU A 41 19.90 14.47 -7.34
C LEU A 41 19.29 13.54 -6.27
N PRO A 42 18.86 12.33 -6.65
CA PRO A 42 18.41 11.33 -5.67
C PRO A 42 19.50 11.02 -4.64
N ALA A 43 19.07 10.71 -3.42
CA ALA A 43 19.95 10.24 -2.37
C ALA A 43 20.73 9.00 -2.83
N GLU A 44 21.99 8.89 -2.41
CA GLU A 44 22.86 7.78 -2.84
C GLU A 44 22.30 6.40 -2.45
N SER A 45 21.67 6.30 -1.28
CA SER A 45 21.02 5.08 -0.80
C SER A 45 19.86 4.59 -1.69
N GLY A 46 19.29 5.47 -2.52
CA GLY A 46 18.20 5.13 -3.44
C GLY A 46 18.66 4.81 -4.87
N ARG A 47 19.94 5.00 -5.22
CA ARG A 47 20.40 4.90 -6.62
C ARG A 47 20.35 3.49 -7.20
N ASP A 48 20.51 2.47 -6.36
CA ASP A 48 20.50 1.06 -6.75
C ASP A 48 19.23 0.33 -6.29
N ALA A 49 18.21 1.06 -5.85
CA ALA A 49 16.94 0.48 -5.48
C ALA A 49 16.26 -0.19 -6.70
N PRO A 50 15.59 -1.34 -6.53
CA PRO A 50 14.82 -1.96 -7.60
C PRO A 50 13.77 -0.99 -8.15
N LEU A 51 13.60 -0.98 -9.47
CA LEU A 51 12.64 -0.10 -10.16
C LEU A 51 11.27 -0.76 -10.36
N MET A 52 11.18 -2.04 -10.03
CA MET A 52 9.98 -2.86 -10.12
C MET A 52 9.72 -3.46 -8.74
N LEU A 53 8.45 -3.45 -8.33
CA LEU A 53 8.03 -4.24 -7.20
C LEU A 53 8.21 -5.73 -7.54
N PRO A 54 8.60 -6.57 -6.56
CA PRO A 54 8.56 -8.01 -6.75
C PRO A 54 7.11 -8.44 -7.03
N ASP A 55 6.97 -9.55 -7.74
CA ASP A 55 5.65 -10.16 -7.90
C ASP A 55 5.07 -10.46 -6.50
N PRO A 56 3.78 -10.18 -6.27
CA PRO A 56 3.16 -10.55 -5.01
C PRO A 56 3.24 -12.07 -4.82
N PRO A 57 3.41 -12.56 -3.59
CA PRO A 57 3.33 -13.99 -3.33
C PRO A 57 1.96 -14.52 -3.78
N GLU A 58 1.92 -15.77 -4.23
CA GLU A 58 0.65 -16.44 -4.53
C GLU A 58 -0.20 -16.49 -3.24
N GLU A 59 -1.40 -15.94 -3.29
CA GLU A 59 -2.33 -15.96 -2.16
C GLU A 59 -2.85 -17.39 -1.98
N GLU A 60 -2.31 -18.13 -1.01
CA GLU A 60 -3.00 -19.30 -0.48
C GLU A 60 -4.22 -18.81 0.31
N GLU A 61 -5.43 -19.12 -0.19
CA GLU A 61 -6.69 -18.88 0.53
C GLU A 61 -6.79 -19.81 1.76
N ALA A 62 -5.93 -19.59 2.75
CA ALA A 62 -6.06 -20.24 4.04
C ALA A 62 -7.21 -19.57 4.81
N PRO A 63 -8.22 -20.32 5.29
CA PRO A 63 -9.27 -19.75 6.10
C PRO A 63 -8.65 -19.16 7.37
N LEU A 64 -9.07 -17.93 7.71
CA LEU A 64 -8.65 -17.30 8.95
C LEU A 64 -9.07 -18.16 10.17
N PRO A 65 -8.26 -18.21 11.24
CA PRO A 65 -8.62 -18.91 12.47
C PRO A 65 -10.01 -18.51 13.00
N GLU A 66 -10.73 -19.42 13.67
CA GLU A 66 -12.14 -19.23 14.10
C GLU A 66 -12.38 -17.94 14.92
N HIS A 67 -11.37 -17.46 15.65
CA HIS A 67 -11.43 -16.26 16.50
C HIS A 67 -10.46 -15.15 16.07
N PHE A 68 -10.01 -15.17 14.83
CA PHE A 68 -9.07 -14.16 14.32
C PHE A 68 -9.63 -12.73 14.53
N GLY A 69 -8.79 -11.86 15.10
CA GLY A 69 -9.14 -10.45 15.32
C GLY A 69 -10.37 -10.24 16.21
N GLY A 70 -10.70 -11.16 17.12
CA GLY A 70 -11.86 -11.01 18.01
C GLY A 70 -13.18 -11.49 17.42
N ARG A 71 -13.15 -12.21 16.30
CA ARG A 71 -14.36 -12.78 15.72
C ARG A 71 -15.04 -13.73 16.73
N CYS A 72 -16.27 -13.42 17.12
CA CYS A 72 -16.99 -14.22 18.10
C CYS A 72 -17.41 -15.61 17.56
N CYS A 73 -17.75 -15.72 16.26
CA CYS A 73 -18.12 -16.98 15.61
C CYS A 73 -18.09 -16.86 14.08
N SER A 74 -18.26 -17.99 13.38
CA SER A 74 -18.29 -18.04 11.90
C SER A 74 -19.43 -17.24 11.24
N SER A 75 -20.48 -16.89 11.99
CA SER A 75 -21.57 -16.04 11.47
C SER A 75 -21.30 -14.54 11.60
N ALA A 76 -20.26 -14.12 12.33
CA ALA A 76 -19.90 -12.71 12.45
C ALA A 76 -19.29 -12.18 11.14
N ARG A 77 -19.72 -10.99 10.73
CA ARG A 77 -19.28 -10.32 9.49
C ARG A 77 -18.25 -9.24 9.81
N ALA A 78 -17.16 -9.21 9.03
CA ALA A 78 -16.18 -8.13 9.09
C ALA A 78 -16.78 -6.82 8.57
N VAL A 79 -16.51 -5.73 9.29
CA VAL A 79 -16.82 -4.36 8.89
C VAL A 79 -15.51 -3.60 8.73
N ALA A 80 -15.42 -2.80 7.68
CA ALA A 80 -14.24 -1.98 7.44
C ALA A 80 -14.04 -0.98 8.59
N CYS A 81 -12.88 -1.06 9.22
CA CYS A 81 -12.38 -0.06 10.16
C CYS A 81 -10.91 0.17 9.85
N SER A 82 -10.48 1.43 9.84
CA SER A 82 -9.11 1.80 9.47
C SER A 82 -8.08 1.46 10.54
N CYS A 83 -8.50 1.28 11.80
CA CYS A 83 -7.59 1.14 12.94
C CYS A 83 -7.85 -0.11 13.80
N ALA A 84 -8.82 -0.95 13.44
CA ALA A 84 -9.22 -2.07 14.27
C ALA A 84 -9.87 -3.19 13.46
N PHE A 85 -9.96 -4.37 14.08
CA PHE A 85 -10.88 -5.41 13.62
C PHE A 85 -12.26 -5.12 14.22
N HIS A 86 -13.25 -4.91 13.34
CA HIS A 86 -14.64 -4.70 13.73
C HIS A 86 -15.49 -5.83 13.16
N TRP A 87 -16.13 -6.57 14.06
CA TRP A 87 -17.01 -7.69 13.75
C TRP A 87 -18.43 -7.41 14.25
N VAL A 88 -19.40 -7.61 13.37
CA VAL A 88 -20.83 -7.49 13.72
C VAL A 88 -21.48 -8.86 13.68
N CYS A 89 -22.18 -9.22 14.75
CA CYS A 89 -22.93 -10.47 14.87
C CYS A 89 -24.31 -10.25 15.47
N GLU A 90 -25.38 -10.66 14.77
CA GLU A 90 -26.75 -10.50 15.27
C GLU A 90 -27.04 -11.22 16.59
N ARG A 91 -26.25 -12.26 16.93
CA ARG A 91 -26.44 -13.06 18.15
C ARG A 91 -25.59 -12.58 19.33
N HIS A 92 -24.39 -12.10 19.07
CA HIS A 92 -23.40 -11.79 20.11
C HIS A 92 -23.08 -10.29 20.22
N GLY A 93 -23.64 -9.48 19.34
CA GLY A 93 -23.40 -8.05 19.27
C GLY A 93 -22.17 -7.69 18.44
N ASP A 94 -21.71 -6.46 18.65
CA ASP A 94 -20.59 -5.87 17.94
C ASP A 94 -19.32 -6.01 18.77
N GLN A 95 -18.26 -6.51 18.15
CA GLN A 95 -16.95 -6.64 18.75
C GLN A 95 -15.96 -5.75 17.98
N HIS A 96 -15.36 -4.82 18.70
CA HIS A 96 -14.27 -3.99 18.24
C HIS A 96 -13.01 -4.39 19.01
N ILE A 97 -11.91 -4.63 18.32
CA ILE A 97 -10.59 -4.88 18.92
C ILE A 97 -9.56 -4.09 18.11
N GLY A 98 -8.99 -3.05 18.72
CA GLY A 98 -7.97 -2.20 18.09
C GLY A 98 -7.04 -1.55 19.11
N THR A 99 -6.07 -0.77 18.63
CA THR A 99 -5.09 -0.06 19.48
C THR A 99 -5.66 1.14 20.25
N HIS A 100 -6.98 1.30 20.24
CA HIS A 100 -7.70 2.44 20.81
C HIS A 100 -8.72 2.06 21.90
N ASP A 101 -8.84 0.78 22.26
CA ASP A 101 -9.70 0.34 23.37
C ASP A 101 -9.05 0.60 24.75
#